data_AF-A0A8B9MXW9-F1
#
_entry.id   AF-A0A8B9MXW9-F1
#
_cell.length_a   1.000
_cell.length_b   1.000
_cell.length_c   1.000
_cell.angle_alpha   90.00
_cell.angle_beta   90.00
_cell.angle_gamma   90.00
#
_symmetry.space_group_name_H-M   'P 1'
#
loop_
_entity.id
_entity.type
_entity.pdbx_description
1 polymer ?
#
loop_
_entity_poly.entity_id
_entity_poly.type
_entity_poly.pdbx_seq_one_letter_code
_entity_poly.pdbx_strand_id
1 'polypeptide(L)'
;MAAKGSHSHVKLEGEIERCRAEGHWGQLRHLAQGLGNAGVAAEGAGRRLVSPVGAPDYGSMLLAEALLEECLKEKFAKLKDSIPLTEKNEPKLSEAKQYLTNILSRGKLRPKYMTEAMLILGKLHYVEGSYRDAISMYAKAGIDDLSTKDEPLYMLRLVTEAFVIKGKGPHIYI
;
A
#
# COMPACT_ATOMS: atom_id res chain seq x y z
N MET A 1 -0.71 -8.01 -35.07
CA MET A 1 -0.78 -8.92 -33.90
C MET A 1 -0.45 -8.20 -32.58
N ALA A 2 -1.17 -7.11 -32.21
CA ALA A 2 -0.82 -6.27 -31.04
C ALA A 2 -1.89 -6.24 -29.93
N ALA A 3 -2.98 -7.00 -30.05
CA ALA A 3 -4.12 -6.91 -29.12
C ALA A 3 -4.03 -7.83 -27.89
N LYS A 4 -3.20 -8.88 -27.90
CA LYS A 4 -3.17 -9.90 -26.83
C LYS A 4 -2.54 -9.41 -25.52
N GLY A 5 -1.54 -8.52 -25.58
CA GLY A 5 -0.85 -8.01 -24.38
C GLY A 5 -1.67 -6.98 -23.58
N SER A 6 -2.54 -6.22 -24.26
CA SER A 6 -3.40 -5.23 -23.60
C SER A 6 -4.53 -5.88 -22.80
N HIS A 7 -5.08 -6.98 -23.29
CA HIS A 7 -6.18 -7.67 -22.61
C HIS A 7 -5.71 -8.39 -21.33
N SER A 8 -4.51 -8.99 -21.34
CA SER A 8 -3.92 -9.60 -20.15
C SER A 8 -3.61 -8.57 -19.06
N HIS A 9 -3.20 -7.35 -19.45
CA HIS A 9 -2.92 -6.26 -18.51
C HIS A 9 -4.18 -5.78 -17.79
N VAL A 10 -5.27 -5.52 -18.54
CA VAL A 10 -6.55 -5.10 -17.96
C VAL A 10 -7.13 -6.16 -17.02
N LYS A 11 -6.95 -7.45 -17.36
CA LYS A 11 -7.35 -8.56 -16.47
C LYS A 11 -6.55 -8.57 -15.17
N LEU A 12 -5.24 -8.38 -15.25
CA LEU A 12 -4.37 -8.34 -14.07
C LEU A 12 -4.68 -7.15 -13.16
N GLU A 13 -4.89 -5.95 -13.72
CA GLU A 13 -5.29 -4.77 -12.96
C GLU A 13 -6.63 -4.98 -12.25
N GLY A 14 -7.62 -5.54 -12.95
CA GLY A 14 -8.91 -5.87 -12.34
C GLY A 14 -8.81 -6.92 -11.23
N GLU A 15 -7.92 -7.90 -11.36
CA GLU A 15 -7.68 -8.90 -10.32
C GLU A 15 -6.98 -8.30 -9.09
N ILE A 16 -6.00 -7.42 -9.29
CA ILE A 16 -5.34 -6.68 -8.19
C ILE A 16 -6.36 -5.82 -7.44
N GLU A 17 -7.17 -5.04 -8.17
CA GLU A 17 -8.20 -4.19 -7.58
C GLU A 17 -9.20 -5.02 -6.77
N ARG A 18 -9.66 -6.14 -7.34
CA ARG A 18 -10.56 -7.07 -6.65
C ARG A 18 -9.92 -7.63 -5.38
N CYS A 19 -8.67 -8.08 -5.44
CA CYS A 19 -7.97 -8.60 -4.26
C CYS A 19 -7.87 -7.56 -3.14
N ARG A 20 -7.58 -6.30 -3.48
CA ARG A 20 -7.52 -5.20 -2.50
C ARG A 20 -8.88 -4.84 -1.93
N ALA A 21 -9.93 -4.88 -2.75
CA ALA A 21 -11.30 -4.57 -2.34
C ALA A 21 -11.89 -5.66 -1.42
N GLU A 22 -11.65 -6.93 -1.74
CA GLU A 22 -12.18 -8.08 -1.00
C GLU A 22 -11.28 -8.52 0.17
N GLY A 23 -10.06 -7.97 0.27
CA GLY A 23 -9.10 -8.31 1.32
C GLY A 23 -8.41 -9.66 1.11
N HIS A 24 -8.25 -10.10 -0.13
CA HIS A 24 -7.53 -11.31 -0.51
C HIS A 24 -6.01 -11.08 -0.51
N TRP A 25 -5.44 -10.75 0.65
CA TRP A 25 -4.05 -10.31 0.81
C TRP A 25 -3.02 -11.34 0.37
N GLY A 26 -3.26 -12.64 0.60
CA GLY A 26 -2.36 -13.70 0.14
C GLY A 26 -2.26 -13.77 -1.39
N GLN A 27 -3.38 -13.64 -2.10
CA GLN A 27 -3.39 -13.58 -3.57
C GLN A 27 -2.74 -12.30 -4.08
N LEU A 28 -3.04 -11.15 -3.46
CA LEU A 28 -2.39 -9.87 -3.79
C LEU A 28 -0.86 -9.96 -3.65
N ARG A 29 -0.38 -10.60 -2.59
CA ARG A 29 1.05 -10.82 -2.34
C ARG A 29 1.70 -11.63 -3.46
N HIS A 30 1.08 -12.72 -3.89
CA HIS A 30 1.57 -13.53 -5.00
C HIS A 30 1.62 -12.74 -6.32
N LEU A 31 0.57 -11.96 -6.62
CA LEU A 31 0.54 -11.11 -7.81
C LEU A 31 1.62 -10.02 -7.76
N ALA A 32 1.80 -9.37 -6.61
CA ALA A 32 2.79 -8.33 -6.39
C ALA A 32 4.24 -8.83 -6.54
N GLN A 33 4.54 -10.04 -6.05
CA GLN A 33 5.84 -10.69 -6.26
C GLN A 33 6.10 -10.99 -7.74
N GLY A 34 5.07 -11.42 -8.47
CA GLY A 34 5.14 -11.61 -9.93
C GLY A 34 5.48 -10.33 -10.69
N LEU A 35 4.90 -9.20 -10.27
CA LEU A 35 5.18 -7.87 -10.84
C LEU A 35 6.63 -7.41 -10.59
N GLY A 36 7.14 -7.64 -9.37
CA GLY A 36 8.53 -7.32 -9.03
C GLY A 36 9.52 -8.10 -9.90
N ASN A 37 9.31 -9.41 -10.07
CA ASN A 37 10.18 -10.28 -10.86
C ASN A 37 10.15 -9.95 -12.36
N ALA A 38 8.99 -9.52 -12.88
CA ALA A 38 8.84 -9.10 -14.28
C ALA A 38 9.60 -7.79 -14.58
N GLY A 39 9.70 -6.87 -13.61
CA GLY A 39 10.46 -5.62 -13.75
C GLY A 39 11.97 -5.83 -13.85
N VAL A 40 12.53 -6.75 -13.06
CA VAL A 40 13.98 -7.07 -13.06
C VAL A 40 14.41 -7.71 -14.40
N ALA A 41 13.57 -8.56 -14.99
CA ALA A 41 13.83 -9.15 -16.30
C ALA A 41 13.82 -8.12 -17.45
N ALA A 42 13.05 -7.04 -17.31
CA ALA A 42 12.97 -5.98 -18.32
C ALA A 42 14.18 -5.01 -18.28
N GLU A 43 14.76 -4.74 -17.11
CA GLU A 43 15.97 -3.91 -16.98
C GLU A 43 17.21 -4.56 -17.62
N GLY A 44 17.36 -5.89 -17.52
CA GLY A 44 18.47 -6.61 -18.17
C GLY A 44 18.38 -6.68 -19.70
N ALA A 45 17.21 -6.42 -20.29
CA ALA A 45 16.93 -6.58 -21.72
C ALA A 45 16.81 -5.25 -22.50
N GLY A 46 17.06 -4.10 -21.87
CA GLY A 46 17.01 -2.78 -22.52
C GLY A 46 15.63 -2.37 -23.09
N ARG A 47 14.58 -3.14 -22.81
CA ARG A 47 13.21 -2.88 -23.26
C ARG A 47 12.46 -2.11 -22.18
N ARG A 48 12.60 -0.78 -22.21
CA ARG A 48 11.79 0.12 -21.38
C ARG A 48 10.35 0.17 -21.91
N LEU A 49 9.59 -0.90 -21.66
CA LEU A 49 8.14 -0.87 -21.81
C LEU A 49 7.59 0.01 -20.70
N VAL A 50 7.20 1.23 -21.06
CA VAL A 50 6.54 2.20 -20.18
C VAL A 50 5.13 1.67 -19.87
N SER A 51 5.03 0.69 -18.97
CA SER A 51 3.73 0.17 -18.51
C SER A 51 3.36 0.80 -17.17
N PRO A 52 2.09 1.22 -16.95
CA PRO A 52 1.57 1.72 -15.67
C PRO A 52 1.85 0.81 -14.48
N VAL A 53 1.83 -0.49 -14.72
CA VAL A 53 1.98 -1.61 -13.78
C VAL A 53 3.42 -2.17 -13.79
N GLY A 54 4.29 -1.63 -14.65
CA GLY A 54 5.67 -2.10 -14.86
C GLY A 54 6.74 -1.39 -14.03
N ALA A 55 6.34 -0.48 -13.13
CA ALA A 55 7.29 0.08 -12.17
C ALA A 55 7.52 -0.96 -11.06
N PRO A 56 8.76 -1.43 -10.83
CA PRO A 56 9.04 -2.37 -9.74
C PRO A 56 8.53 -1.82 -8.39
N ASP A 57 8.54 -0.50 -8.23
CA ASP A 57 8.02 0.19 -7.05
C ASP A 57 6.49 0.02 -6.86
N TYR A 58 5.69 -0.19 -7.92
CA TYR A 58 4.25 -0.47 -7.77
C TYR A 58 4.01 -1.88 -7.20
N GLY A 59 4.74 -2.88 -7.70
CA GLY A 59 4.74 -4.22 -7.14
C GLY A 59 5.19 -4.21 -5.67
N SER A 60 6.25 -3.46 -5.35
CA SER A 60 6.71 -3.28 -3.96
C SER A 60 5.67 -2.59 -3.07
N MET A 61 4.91 -1.62 -3.58
CA MET A 61 3.83 -0.96 -2.83
C MET A 61 2.72 -1.96 -2.47
N LEU A 62 2.26 -2.75 -3.45
CA LEU A 62 1.23 -3.77 -3.24
C LEU A 62 1.70 -4.87 -2.28
N LEU A 63 2.97 -5.25 -2.37
CA LEU A 63 3.59 -6.20 -1.46
C LEU A 63 3.60 -5.66 -0.02
N ALA A 64 3.95 -4.39 0.17
CA ALA A 64 3.92 -3.73 1.47
C ALA A 64 2.51 -3.67 2.06
N GLU A 65 1.49 -3.35 1.25
CA GLU A 65 0.10 -3.35 1.69
C GLU A 65 -0.34 -4.75 2.13
N ALA A 66 -0.10 -5.77 1.32
CA ALA A 66 -0.46 -7.15 1.65
C ALA A 66 0.21 -7.62 2.95
N LEU A 67 1.52 -7.35 3.11
CA LEU A 67 2.28 -7.67 4.31
C LEU A 67 1.71 -7.00 5.57
N LEU A 68 1.38 -5.71 5.47
CA LEU A 68 0.80 -4.95 6.56
C LEU A 68 -0.57 -5.55 6.94
N GLU A 69 -1.48 -5.71 5.98
CA GLU A 69 -2.84 -6.20 6.27
C GLU A 69 -2.86 -7.65 6.79
N GLU A 70 -1.97 -8.51 6.30
CA GLU A 70 -1.76 -9.85 6.87
C GLU A 70 -1.30 -9.77 8.34
N CYS A 71 -0.33 -8.90 8.64
CA CYS A 71 0.17 -8.71 10.00
C CYS A 71 -0.95 -8.22 10.93
N LEU A 72 -1.77 -7.27 10.48
CA LEU A 72 -2.90 -6.76 11.26
C LEU A 72 -3.98 -7.83 11.50
N LYS A 73 -4.27 -8.66 10.48
CA LYS A 73 -5.21 -9.77 10.60
C LYS A 73 -4.73 -10.82 11.62
N GLU A 74 -3.44 -11.15 11.59
CA GLU A 74 -2.83 -12.11 12.53
C GLU A 74 -2.76 -11.57 13.96
N LYS A 75 -2.57 -10.25 14.13
CA LYS A 75 -2.39 -9.60 15.43
C LYS A 75 -3.62 -8.83 15.92
N PHE A 76 -4.79 -9.10 15.36
CA PHE A 76 -6.03 -8.40 15.68
C PHE A 76 -6.32 -8.31 17.19
N ALA A 77 -6.04 -9.36 17.94
CA ALA A 77 -6.22 -9.38 19.40
C ALA A 77 -5.40 -8.29 20.12
N LYS A 78 -4.12 -8.13 19.76
CA LYS A 78 -3.23 -7.10 20.37
C LYS A 78 -3.71 -5.69 20.04
N LEU A 79 -4.18 -5.48 18.80
CA LEU A 79 -4.68 -4.19 18.35
C LEU A 79 -5.97 -3.79 19.08
N LYS A 80 -6.83 -4.78 19.40
CA LYS A 80 -8.04 -4.55 20.21
C LYS A 80 -7.71 -4.03 21.60
N ASP A 81 -6.61 -4.51 22.18
CA ASP A 81 -6.11 -4.05 23.48
C ASP A 81 -5.25 -2.77 23.39
N SER A 82 -5.25 -2.12 22.22
CA SER A 82 -4.48 -0.89 21.93
C SER A 82 -2.97 -1.04 22.17
N ILE A 83 -2.43 -2.25 22.03
CA ILE A 83 -1.00 -2.52 22.17
C ILE A 83 -0.33 -2.25 20.82
N PRO A 84 0.62 -1.29 20.73
CA PRO A 84 1.36 -1.02 19.51
C PRO A 84 2.18 -2.24 19.06
N LEU A 85 2.29 -2.43 17.75
CA LEU A 85 3.15 -3.46 17.17
C LEU A 85 4.54 -2.89 16.93
N THR A 86 5.58 -3.58 17.40
CA THR A 86 6.96 -3.17 17.19
C THR A 86 7.60 -4.01 16.09
N GLU A 87 8.35 -3.38 15.17
CA GLU A 87 9.09 -4.05 14.08
C GLU A 87 9.93 -5.25 14.56
N LYS A 88 10.53 -5.16 15.75
CA LYS A 88 11.38 -6.21 16.33
C LYS A 88 10.67 -7.56 16.51
N ASN A 89 9.36 -7.52 16.73
CA ASN A 89 8.55 -8.71 17.00
C ASN A 89 7.74 -9.15 15.80
N GLU A 90 7.64 -8.31 14.77
CA GLU A 90 6.70 -8.46 13.67
C GLU A 90 7.44 -8.26 12.33
N PRO A 91 8.06 -9.31 11.78
CA PRO A 91 8.92 -9.19 10.59
C PRO A 91 8.18 -8.68 9.36
N LYS A 92 6.89 -9.04 9.19
CA LYS A 92 6.04 -8.54 8.10
C LYS A 92 5.88 -7.02 8.14
N LEU A 93 5.80 -6.45 9.35
CA LEU A 93 5.64 -5.01 9.57
C LEU A 93 6.93 -4.27 9.16
N SER A 94 8.09 -4.78 9.61
CA SER A 94 9.40 -4.22 9.26
C SER A 94 9.66 -4.28 7.75
N GLU A 95 9.34 -5.41 7.11
CA GLU A 95 9.48 -5.57 5.66
C GLU A 95 8.57 -4.59 4.90
N ALA A 96 7.30 -4.46 5.30
CA ALA A 96 6.37 -3.49 4.70
C ALA A 96 6.89 -2.05 4.80
N LYS A 97 7.41 -1.66 5.96
CA LYS A 97 7.99 -0.33 6.19
C LYS A 97 9.21 -0.08 5.31
N GLN A 98 10.09 -1.07 5.16
CA GLN A 98 11.27 -0.96 4.31
C GLN A 98 10.87 -0.73 2.84
N TYR A 99 9.88 -1.46 2.32
CA TYR A 99 9.38 -1.22 0.96
C TYR A 99 8.83 0.21 0.80
N LEU A 100 7.95 0.65 1.70
CA LEU A 100 7.30 1.96 1.60
C LEU A 100 8.30 3.12 1.71
N THR A 101 9.24 3.05 2.64
CA THR A 101 10.27 4.09 2.80
C THR A 101 11.20 4.15 1.58
N ASN A 102 11.55 3.01 0.99
CA ASN A 102 12.34 2.95 -0.24
C ASN A 102 11.57 3.52 -1.45
N ILE A 103 10.28 3.21 -1.60
CA ILE A 103 9.44 3.74 -2.68
C ILE A 103 9.32 5.26 -2.57
N LEU A 104 9.00 5.76 -1.38
CA LEU A 104 8.80 7.20 -1.15
C LEU A 104 10.09 8.00 -1.28
N SER A 105 11.24 7.44 -0.88
CA SER A 105 12.54 8.10 -1.06
C SER A 105 12.98 8.15 -2.53
N ARG A 106 12.64 7.14 -3.33
CA ARG A 106 12.92 7.13 -4.78
C ARG A 106 12.03 8.08 -5.56
N GLY A 107 10.77 8.22 -5.17
CA GLY A 107 9.81 9.15 -5.80
C GLY A 107 9.50 8.84 -7.27
N LYS A 108 9.71 7.61 -7.74
CA LYS A 108 9.53 7.21 -9.15
C LYS A 108 8.12 6.73 -9.47
N LEU A 109 7.29 6.55 -8.45
CA LEU A 109 5.93 6.05 -8.59
C LEU A 109 5.00 7.18 -9.07
N ARG A 110 3.91 6.82 -9.78
CA ARG A 110 2.94 7.83 -10.23
C ARG A 110 2.32 8.55 -9.02
N PRO A 111 1.92 9.83 -9.15
CA PRO A 111 1.35 10.60 -8.06
C PRO A 111 0.21 9.89 -7.31
N LYS A 112 -0.74 9.27 -8.04
CA LYS A 112 -1.84 8.49 -7.42
C LYS A 112 -1.33 7.40 -6.48
N TYR A 113 -0.38 6.59 -6.95
CA TYR A 113 0.18 5.52 -6.15
C TYR A 113 1.15 6.02 -5.07
N MET A 114 1.80 7.18 -5.26
CA MET A 114 2.57 7.83 -4.20
C MET A 114 1.66 8.21 -3.04
N THR A 115 0.48 8.77 -3.33
CA THR A 115 -0.55 9.03 -2.33
C THR A 115 -0.96 7.75 -1.62
N GLU A 116 -1.24 6.67 -2.36
CA GLU A 116 -1.56 5.36 -1.76
C GLU A 116 -0.45 4.85 -0.82
N ALA A 117 0.81 4.91 -1.26
CA ALA A 117 1.95 4.50 -0.45
C ALA A 117 2.06 5.34 0.85
N MET A 118 1.78 6.64 0.79
CA MET A 118 1.73 7.50 1.98
C MET A 118 0.57 7.12 2.91
N LEU A 119 -0.61 6.80 2.39
CA LEU A 119 -1.74 6.32 3.21
C LEU A 119 -1.41 5.03 3.95
N ILE A 120 -0.79 4.07 3.24
CA ILE A 120 -0.38 2.78 3.79
C ILE A 120 0.71 2.98 4.84
N LEU A 121 1.73 3.83 4.58
CA LEU A 121 2.79 4.11 5.55
C LEU A 121 2.25 4.87 6.77
N GLY A 122 1.28 5.76 6.59
CA GLY A 122 0.59 6.41 7.69
C GLY A 122 -0.12 5.41 8.60
N LYS A 123 -0.81 4.42 8.02
CA LYS A 123 -1.45 3.33 8.77
C LYS A 123 -0.42 2.48 9.51
N LEU A 124 0.71 2.19 8.88
CA LEU A 124 1.82 1.46 9.51
C LEU A 124 2.35 2.21 10.73
N HIS A 125 2.62 3.52 10.62
CA HIS A 125 3.08 4.32 11.75
C HIS A 125 2.06 4.39 12.89
N TYR A 126 0.76 4.42 12.59
CA TYR A 126 -0.27 4.35 13.61
C TYR A 126 -0.22 3.03 14.39
N VAL A 127 -0.06 1.91 13.67
CA VAL A 127 0.06 0.58 14.26
C VAL A 127 1.32 0.44 15.13
N GLU A 128 2.39 1.12 14.75
CA GLU A 128 3.63 1.22 15.55
C GLU A 128 3.49 2.12 16.80
N GLY A 129 2.39 2.86 16.93
CA GLY A 129 2.19 3.87 17.98
C GLY A 129 2.87 5.21 17.67
N SER A 130 3.47 5.37 16.49
CA SER A 130 4.09 6.61 16.00
C SER A 130 3.04 7.56 15.41
N TYR A 131 2.09 8.02 16.22
CA TYR A 131 0.96 8.84 15.77
C TYR A 131 1.35 10.12 15.03
N ARG A 132 2.46 10.76 15.44
CA ARG A 132 2.96 11.99 14.78
C ARG A 132 3.40 11.72 13.35
N ASP A 133 4.09 10.60 13.12
CA ASP A 133 4.55 10.21 11.80
C ASP A 133 3.37 9.79 10.92
N ALA A 134 2.37 9.11 11.51
CA ALA A 134 1.13 8.78 10.82
C ALA A 134 0.40 10.03 10.30
N ILE A 135 0.19 11.02 11.17
CA ILE A 135 -0.46 12.30 10.80
C ILE A 135 0.38 13.04 9.74
N SER A 136 1.70 13.04 9.89
CA SER A 136 2.61 13.65 8.91
C SER A 136 2.47 13.01 7.52
N MET A 137 2.33 11.68 7.45
CA MET A 137 2.10 10.99 6.17
C MET A 137 0.75 11.38 5.55
N TYR A 138 -0.31 11.44 6.35
CA TYR A 138 -1.63 11.85 5.84
C TYR A 138 -1.68 13.31 5.40
N ALA A 139 -0.98 14.21 6.10
CA ALA A 139 -0.84 15.59 5.67
C ALA A 139 -0.11 15.67 4.32
N LYS A 140 0.99 14.91 4.15
CA LYS A 140 1.72 14.84 2.87
C LYS A 140 0.90 14.22 1.74
N ALA A 141 0.03 13.26 2.06
CA ALA A 141 -0.88 12.64 1.10
C ALA A 141 -2.02 13.59 0.66
N GLY A 142 -2.21 14.72 1.36
CA GLY A 142 -3.28 15.66 1.08
C GLY A 142 -4.66 15.06 1.31
N ILE A 143 -4.85 14.27 2.39
CA ILE A 143 -6.09 13.49 2.55
C ILE A 143 -7.37 14.33 2.58
N ASP A 144 -7.27 15.61 2.97
CA ASP A 144 -8.41 16.52 3.03
C ASP A 144 -8.86 16.99 1.64
N ASP A 145 -7.97 16.92 0.64
CA ASP A 145 -8.20 17.35 -0.74
C ASP A 145 -8.52 16.18 -1.69
N LEU A 146 -8.56 14.93 -1.18
CA LEU A 146 -8.81 13.76 -2.00
C LEU A 146 -10.28 13.68 -2.44
N SER A 147 -10.49 13.66 -3.76
CA SER A 147 -11.79 13.33 -4.33
C SER A 147 -12.06 11.83 -4.20
N THR A 148 -13.16 11.47 -3.55
CA THR A 148 -13.63 10.08 -3.45
C THR A 148 -14.62 9.69 -4.55
N LYS A 149 -14.88 10.59 -5.51
CA LYS A 149 -15.83 10.34 -6.60
C LYS A 149 -15.24 9.33 -7.59
N ASP A 150 -16.00 8.29 -7.90
CA ASP A 150 -15.65 7.22 -8.87
C ASP A 150 -14.36 6.44 -8.53
N GLU A 151 -13.95 6.44 -7.25
CA GLU A 151 -12.80 5.66 -6.78
C GLU A 151 -13.19 4.21 -6.43
N PRO A 152 -12.28 3.23 -6.63
CA PRO A 152 -12.54 1.84 -6.32
C PRO A 152 -12.65 1.62 -4.81
N LEU A 153 -13.32 0.53 -4.42
CA LEU A 153 -13.64 0.24 -3.01
C LEU A 153 -12.40 0.23 -2.09
N TYR A 154 -11.27 -0.26 -2.56
CA TYR A 154 -10.04 -0.28 -1.76
C TYR A 154 -9.52 1.13 -1.45
N MET A 155 -9.69 2.10 -2.35
CA MET A 155 -9.29 3.49 -2.12
C MET A 155 -10.19 4.15 -1.09
N LEU A 156 -11.51 3.93 -1.20
CA LEU A 156 -12.47 4.41 -0.20
C LEU A 156 -12.13 3.86 1.19
N ARG A 157 -11.74 2.57 1.28
CA ARG A 157 -11.25 1.96 2.53
C ARG A 157 -10.01 2.68 3.07
N LEU A 158 -8.97 2.85 2.26
CA LEU A 158 -7.72 3.50 2.69
C LEU A 158 -7.97 4.94 3.19
N VAL A 159 -8.77 5.72 2.47
CA VAL A 159 -9.12 7.09 2.84
C VAL A 159 -9.93 7.11 4.13
N THR A 160 -10.91 6.23 4.27
CA THR A 160 -11.74 6.14 5.49
C THR A 160 -10.89 5.77 6.70
N GLU A 161 -10.01 4.77 6.57
CA GLU A 161 -9.08 4.37 7.63
C GLU A 161 -8.15 5.53 8.02
N ALA A 162 -7.63 6.27 7.04
CA ALA A 162 -6.80 7.45 7.30
C ALA A 162 -7.54 8.55 8.07
N PHE A 163 -8.80 8.84 7.72
CA PHE A 163 -9.64 9.78 8.46
C PHE A 163 -9.92 9.32 9.89
N VAL A 164 -10.21 8.03 10.10
CA VAL A 164 -10.39 7.46 11.45
C VAL A 164 -9.12 7.63 12.27
N ILE A 165 -7.95 7.33 11.70
CA ILE A 165 -6.67 7.47 12.41
C ILE A 165 -6.36 8.95 12.71
N LYS A 166 -6.54 9.85 11.73
CA LYS A 166 -6.35 11.29 11.92
C LYS A 166 -7.27 11.84 13.02
N GLY A 167 -8.51 11.35 13.11
CA GLY A 167 -9.46 11.72 14.15
C GLY A 167 -9.12 11.16 15.54
N LYS A 168 -8.43 10.01 15.62
CA LYS A 168 -7.96 9.38 16.85
C LYS A 168 -6.63 9.97 17.38
N GLY A 169 -6.35 11.25 17.13
CA GLY A 169 -5.13 11.92 17.61
C GLY A 169 -4.84 11.69 19.10
N PRO A 170 -3.60 11.97 19.58
CA PRO A 170 -2.99 11.40 20.79
C PRO A 170 -3.74 11.64 22.12
N HIS A 171 -4.79 12.45 22.13
CA HIS A 171 -5.64 12.69 23.28
C HIS A 171 -7.05 13.11 22.82
N ILE A 172 -7.98 12.17 22.79
CA ILE A 172 -9.40 12.50 22.98
C ILE A 172 -9.59 12.56 24.50
N TYR A 173 -9.31 13.72 25.11
CA TYR A 173 -9.93 14.09 26.37
C TYR A 173 -11.30 14.66 26.01
N ILE A 174 -12.35 13.86 26.22
CA ILE A 174 -13.70 14.37 26.51
C ILE A 174 -13.80 14.47 28.03
#